data_AF-F7VDC0-F1
#
_entry.id   AF-F7VDC0-F1
#
_cell.length_a   1.000
_cell.length_b   1.000
_cell.length_c   1.000
_cell.angle_alpha   90.00
_cell.angle_beta   90.00
_cell.angle_gamma   90.00
#
_symmetry.space_group_name_H-M   'P 1'
#
loop_
_entity.id
_entity.type
_entity.pdbx_description
1 polymer ?
#
loop_
_entity_poly.entity_id
_entity_poly.type
_entity_poly.pdbx_seq_one_letter_code
_entity_poly.pdbx_strand_id
1 'polypeptide(L)'
;MRFIPLMAVAASLALTPVASHATSLHTHWEQYKAGRAFRHLSMDGQKAFGDILKARDLLAAGNTDAAIPALYDASKRLTAAGKASTKFQAAEASLQPAPQHAPATGHVPSTTPTDWIPVGGEFIASETLAPEKKAAVATANKQLQSGDTQQAAQSMQVVGEDVDFIVALAPLAQTQGALNRATVFTEGRQPKEALDALDQTLNSLIFVSQDFVETAIPATQGGKSAAASK
;
A
#
# COMPACT_ATOMS: atom_id res chain seq x y z
N MET A 1 -51.21 -55.61 32.39
CA MET A 1 -51.15 -54.50 31.43
C MET A 1 -49.84 -53.74 31.66
N ARG A 2 -48.88 -53.87 30.74
CA ARG A 2 -47.58 -53.18 30.79
C ARG A 2 -47.71 -51.88 30.00
N PHE A 3 -47.54 -50.74 30.66
CA PHE A 3 -47.49 -49.42 30.04
C PHE A 3 -46.03 -49.01 29.86
N ILE A 4 -45.64 -48.70 28.63
CA ILE A 4 -44.34 -48.15 28.24
C ILE A 4 -44.51 -46.62 28.17
N PRO A 5 -43.72 -45.81 28.88
CA PRO A 5 -43.62 -44.39 28.57
C PRO A 5 -42.47 -44.15 27.58
N LEU A 6 -42.85 -43.53 26.47
CA LEU A 6 -42.01 -43.03 25.39
C LEU A 6 -41.15 -41.86 25.91
N MET A 7 -39.82 -42.00 25.87
CA MET A 7 -38.87 -40.89 26.12
C MET A 7 -38.78 -40.02 24.85
N ALA A 8 -39.18 -38.75 24.98
CA ALA A 8 -38.99 -37.73 23.95
C ALA A 8 -37.53 -37.23 23.97
N VAL A 9 -36.81 -37.39 22.86
CA VAL A 9 -35.47 -36.85 22.65
C VAL A 9 -35.59 -35.37 22.25
N ALA A 10 -35.09 -34.47 23.10
CA ALA A 10 -34.94 -33.06 22.78
C ALA A 10 -33.74 -32.87 21.83
N ALA A 11 -34.01 -32.47 20.59
CA ALA A 11 -32.98 -32.03 19.65
C ALA A 11 -32.59 -30.58 19.99
N SER A 12 -31.48 -30.41 20.71
CA SER A 12 -30.83 -29.12 20.87
C SER A 12 -30.09 -28.77 19.57
N LEU A 13 -30.62 -27.80 18.81
CA LEU A 13 -29.86 -27.14 17.75
C LEU A 13 -28.73 -26.32 18.40
N ALA A 14 -27.52 -26.86 18.35
CA ALA A 14 -26.31 -26.09 18.62
C ALA A 14 -26.11 -25.06 17.49
N LEU A 15 -26.44 -23.80 17.77
CA LEU A 15 -25.95 -22.66 17.01
C LEU A 15 -24.41 -22.63 17.17
N THR A 16 -23.70 -23.07 16.14
CA THR A 16 -22.24 -22.92 16.06
C THR A 16 -21.93 -21.44 15.77
N PRO A 17 -21.13 -20.76 16.59
CA PRO A 17 -20.72 -19.39 16.31
C PRO A 17 -19.72 -19.40 15.15
N VAL A 18 -20.17 -18.93 13.98
CA VAL A 18 -19.32 -18.52 12.85
C VAL A 18 -18.58 -17.23 13.23
N ALA A 19 -17.55 -17.34 14.06
CA ALA A 19 -16.67 -16.21 14.40
C ALA A 19 -15.17 -16.53 14.30
N SER A 20 -14.79 -17.71 13.80
CA SER A 20 -13.39 -18.18 13.83
C SER A 20 -12.65 -18.10 12.49
N HIS A 21 -13.30 -17.75 11.38
CA HIS A 21 -12.67 -17.76 10.04
C HIS A 21 -11.95 -16.46 9.67
N ALA A 22 -12.30 -15.31 10.29
CA ALA A 22 -11.60 -14.05 10.02
C ALA A 22 -10.21 -14.01 10.66
N THR A 23 -10.07 -14.58 11.86
CA THR A 23 -8.80 -14.64 12.61
C THR A 23 -7.81 -15.61 11.97
N SER A 24 -8.28 -16.73 11.40
CA SER A 24 -7.41 -17.71 10.72
C SER A 24 -6.89 -17.20 9.38
N LEU A 25 -7.71 -16.47 8.61
CA LEU A 25 -7.26 -15.79 7.38
C LEU A 25 -6.16 -14.75 7.69
N HIS A 26 -6.29 -14.00 8.78
CA HIS A 26 -5.29 -13.03 9.20
C HIS A 26 -3.94 -13.68 9.57
N THR A 27 -3.96 -14.85 10.21
CA THR A 27 -2.74 -15.57 10.64
C THR A 27 -2.07 -16.34 9.52
N HIS A 28 -2.84 -16.90 8.59
CA HIS A 28 -2.29 -17.59 7.41
C HIS A 28 -1.67 -16.59 6.43
N TRP A 29 -2.18 -15.35 6.40
CA TRP A 29 -1.71 -14.30 5.51
C TRP A 29 -0.41 -13.62 5.98
N GLU A 30 -0.19 -13.49 7.29
CA GLU A 30 1.09 -13.02 7.86
C GLU A 30 2.29 -13.91 7.47
N GLN A 31 2.03 -15.15 7.04
CA GLN A 31 3.06 -16.07 6.54
C GLN A 31 3.52 -15.71 5.12
N TYR A 32 2.69 -15.06 4.30
CA TYR A 32 3.02 -14.70 2.93
C TYR A 32 3.68 -13.31 2.86
N LYS A 33 4.67 -13.15 1.97
CA LYS A 33 5.39 -11.86 1.75
C LYS A 33 4.42 -10.69 1.55
N ALA A 34 3.39 -10.88 0.74
CA ALA A 34 2.33 -9.90 0.46
C ALA A 34 1.67 -9.31 1.72
N GLY A 35 1.38 -10.13 2.74
CA GLY A 35 0.72 -9.67 3.97
C GLY A 35 1.62 -8.83 4.87
N ARG A 36 2.90 -9.20 4.96
CA ARG A 36 3.91 -8.39 5.67
C ARG A 36 4.14 -7.06 4.97
N ALA A 37 4.15 -7.05 3.63
CA ALA A 37 4.36 -5.85 2.84
C ALA A 37 3.34 -4.73 3.16
N PHE A 38 2.08 -5.09 3.31
CA PHE A 38 1.01 -4.14 3.61
C PHE A 38 1.14 -3.47 4.98
N ARG A 39 1.81 -4.09 5.95
CA ARG A 39 2.04 -3.49 7.28
C ARG A 39 3.02 -2.32 7.26
N HIS A 40 3.92 -2.32 6.27
CA HIS A 40 4.88 -1.24 6.10
C HIS A 40 4.34 -0.11 5.23
N LEU A 41 3.20 -0.29 4.56
CA LEU A 41 2.54 0.77 3.81
C LEU A 41 1.92 1.81 4.75
N SER A 42 2.13 3.08 4.44
CA SER A 42 1.43 4.18 5.09
C SER A 42 0.01 4.23 4.58
N MET A 43 -0.98 3.90 5.43
CA MET A 43 -2.40 4.01 5.06
C MET A 43 -2.76 5.42 4.59
N ASP A 44 -2.31 6.46 5.29
CA ASP A 44 -2.53 7.84 4.88
C ASP A 44 -1.74 8.18 3.61
N GLY A 45 -0.55 7.61 3.44
CA GLY A 45 0.23 7.73 2.20
C GLY A 45 -0.49 7.16 0.99
N GLN A 46 -1.03 5.95 1.08
CA GLN A 46 -1.82 5.31 0.03
C GLN A 46 -3.06 6.15 -0.33
N LYS A 47 -3.79 6.60 0.69
CA LYS A 47 -4.98 7.44 0.50
C LYS A 47 -4.62 8.80 -0.10
N ALA A 48 -3.48 9.39 0.25
CA ALA A 48 -3.00 10.64 -0.35
C ALA A 48 -2.69 10.46 -1.84
N PHE A 49 -2.03 9.37 -2.22
CA PHE A 49 -1.74 9.08 -3.63
C PHE A 49 -2.99 8.73 -4.44
N GLY A 50 -3.97 8.07 -3.83
CA GLY A 50 -5.30 7.90 -4.43
C GLY A 50 -6.00 9.23 -4.73
N ASP A 51 -5.93 10.19 -3.79
CA ASP A 51 -6.49 11.52 -4.02
C ASP A 51 -5.70 12.31 -5.08
N ILE A 52 -4.38 12.16 -5.15
CA ILE A 52 -3.53 12.76 -6.21
C ILE A 52 -3.96 12.26 -7.59
N LEU A 53 -4.14 10.94 -7.75
CA LEU A 53 -4.62 10.35 -9.01
C LEU A 53 -6.00 10.87 -9.38
N LYS A 54 -6.93 10.92 -8.41
CA LYS A 54 -8.25 11.49 -8.61
C LYS A 54 -8.20 12.96 -9.05
N ALA A 55 -7.38 13.79 -8.40
CA ALA A 55 -7.23 15.20 -8.76
C ALA A 55 -6.68 15.35 -10.18
N ARG A 56 -5.66 14.54 -10.52
CA ARG A 56 -5.07 14.49 -11.86
C ARG A 56 -6.10 14.11 -12.93
N ASP A 57 -6.91 13.08 -12.70
CA ASP A 57 -7.94 12.66 -13.65
C ASP A 57 -9.01 13.74 -13.86
N LEU A 58 -9.41 14.42 -12.78
CA LEU A 58 -10.35 15.54 -12.85
C LEU A 58 -9.77 16.72 -13.64
N LEU A 59 -8.51 17.08 -13.40
CA LEU A 59 -7.81 18.12 -14.15
C LEU A 59 -7.66 17.76 -15.63
N ALA A 60 -7.30 16.51 -15.94
CA ALA A 60 -7.20 16.02 -17.31
C ALA A 60 -8.55 16.03 -18.04
N ALA A 61 -9.65 15.82 -17.31
CA ALA A 61 -11.01 15.95 -17.82
C ALA A 61 -11.52 17.40 -17.91
N GLY A 62 -10.70 18.40 -17.55
CA GLY A 62 -11.06 19.82 -17.55
C GLY A 62 -11.87 20.27 -16.32
N ASN A 63 -12.13 19.37 -15.37
CA ASN A 63 -12.92 19.63 -14.17
C ASN A 63 -12.08 20.27 -13.04
N THR A 64 -11.50 21.44 -13.32
CA THR A 64 -10.51 22.12 -12.46
C THR A 64 -11.02 22.36 -11.04
N ASP A 65 -12.21 22.96 -10.89
CA ASP A 65 -12.76 23.27 -9.56
C ASP A 65 -13.09 21.97 -8.77
N ALA A 66 -13.45 20.89 -9.46
CA ALA A 66 -13.76 19.61 -8.83
C ALA A 66 -12.51 18.88 -8.31
N ALA A 67 -11.32 19.22 -8.81
CA ALA A 67 -10.06 18.65 -8.37
C ALA A 67 -9.60 19.21 -7.01
N ILE A 68 -10.03 20.43 -6.66
CA ILE A 68 -9.59 21.15 -5.45
C ILE A 68 -9.77 20.32 -4.16
N PRO A 69 -10.95 19.73 -3.87
CA PRO A 69 -11.13 18.94 -2.64
C PRO A 69 -10.16 17.76 -2.53
N ALA A 70 -9.88 17.07 -3.65
CA ALA A 70 -8.96 15.95 -3.65
C ALA A 70 -7.51 16.40 -3.35
N LEU A 71 -7.08 17.55 -3.88
CA LEU A 71 -5.76 18.12 -3.56
C LEU A 71 -5.61 18.48 -2.08
N TYR A 72 -6.66 19.03 -1.47
CA TYR A 72 -6.68 19.33 -0.04
C TYR A 72 -6.66 18.06 0.83
N ASP A 73 -7.46 17.05 0.48
CA ASP A 73 -7.48 15.76 1.17
C ASP A 73 -6.11 15.06 1.07
N ALA A 74 -5.50 15.06 -0.11
CA ALA A 74 -4.15 14.56 -0.33
C ALA A 74 -3.13 15.25 0.60
N SER A 75 -3.17 16.58 0.70
CA SER A 75 -2.24 17.36 1.51
C SER A 75 -2.36 17.04 3.00
N LYS A 76 -3.61 16.94 3.49
CA LYS A 76 -3.90 16.55 4.87
C LYS A 76 -3.40 15.14 5.18
N ARG A 77 -3.67 14.18 4.29
CA ARG A 77 -3.24 12.78 4.45
C ARG A 77 -1.73 12.64 4.36
N LEU A 78 -1.06 13.36 3.46
CA LEU A 78 0.40 13.35 3.36
C LEU A 78 1.05 13.94 4.63
N THR A 79 0.44 14.96 5.23
CA THR A 79 0.86 15.49 6.53
C THR A 79 0.72 14.47 7.65
N ALA A 80 -0.36 13.68 7.66
CA ALA A 80 -0.55 12.59 8.61
C ALA A 80 0.45 11.45 8.38
N ALA A 81 0.69 11.07 7.12
CA ALA A 81 1.67 10.08 6.71
C ALA A 81 3.10 10.47 7.16
N GLY A 82 3.44 11.75 7.10
CA GLY A 82 4.73 12.28 7.59
C GLY A 82 4.94 12.17 9.11
N LYS A 83 3.89 11.84 9.87
CA LYS A 83 3.92 11.56 11.31
C LYS A 83 3.80 10.07 11.63
N ALA A 84 3.54 9.23 10.63
CA ALA A 84 3.37 7.79 10.82
C ALA A 84 4.72 7.11 11.12
N SER A 85 4.67 6.00 11.85
CA SER A 85 5.83 5.15 12.14
C SER A 85 6.41 4.45 10.92
N THR A 86 5.70 4.47 9.79
CA THR A 86 6.16 3.94 8.50
C THR A 86 7.06 4.92 7.74
N LYS A 87 7.24 6.15 8.24
CA LYS A 87 8.24 7.06 7.70
C LYS A 87 9.64 6.64 8.14
N PHE A 88 10.61 6.70 7.23
CA PHE A 88 12.02 6.51 7.54
C PHE A 88 12.87 7.53 6.80
N GLN A 89 14.11 7.70 7.25
CA GLN A 89 15.06 8.62 6.63
C GLN A 89 16.16 7.83 5.93
N ALA A 90 16.43 8.16 4.67
CA ALA A 90 17.47 7.53 3.88
C ALA A 90 17.95 8.48 2.77
N ALA A 91 19.21 8.34 2.36
CA ALA A 91 19.68 8.97 1.13
C ALA A 91 19.10 8.20 -0.06
N GLU A 92 18.75 8.91 -1.13
CA GLU A 92 18.24 8.27 -2.34
C GLU A 92 19.24 7.26 -2.91
N ALA A 93 20.52 7.60 -2.92
CA ALA A 93 21.60 6.70 -3.34
C ALA A 93 21.70 5.40 -2.52
N SER A 94 21.03 5.32 -1.36
CA SER A 94 20.95 4.10 -0.55
C SER A 94 19.69 3.28 -0.82
N LEU A 95 18.69 3.85 -1.50
CA LEU A 95 17.49 3.14 -1.93
C LEU A 95 17.89 2.28 -3.12
N GLN A 96 18.05 0.98 -2.91
CA GLN A 96 18.35 0.03 -3.97
C GLN A 96 17.09 -0.15 -4.84
N PRO A 97 17.00 0.45 -6.06
CA PRO A 97 15.77 0.42 -6.83
C PRO A 97 15.49 -1.00 -7.35
N ALA A 98 14.22 -1.37 -7.46
CA ALA A 98 13.83 -2.65 -8.00
C ALA A 98 14.28 -2.77 -9.48
N PRO A 99 14.78 -3.93 -9.94
CA PRO A 99 15.38 -4.08 -11.28
C PRO A 99 14.48 -3.65 -12.46
N GLN A 100 13.16 -3.81 -12.33
CA GLN A 100 12.18 -3.45 -13.36
C GLN A 100 11.69 -2.00 -13.28
N HIS A 101 12.08 -1.26 -12.23
CA HIS A 101 11.74 0.14 -11.99
C HIS A 101 13.00 0.98 -11.81
N ALA A 102 13.95 0.80 -12.72
CA ALA A 102 15.15 1.62 -12.74
C ALA A 102 14.79 3.12 -12.91
N PRO A 103 15.48 4.04 -12.21
CA PRO A 103 15.32 5.47 -12.44
C PRO A 103 15.55 5.84 -13.91
N ALA A 104 14.97 6.96 -14.33
CA ALA A 104 15.15 7.47 -15.68
C ALA A 104 16.64 7.63 -16.03
N THR A 105 16.98 7.43 -17.31
CA THR A 105 18.37 7.54 -17.79
C THR A 105 18.93 8.95 -17.54
N GLY A 106 20.09 9.02 -16.88
CA GLY A 106 20.73 10.29 -16.51
C GLY A 106 20.30 10.87 -15.17
N HIS A 107 19.40 10.21 -14.43
CA HIS A 107 19.10 10.55 -13.05
C HIS A 107 20.31 10.28 -12.14
N VAL A 108 20.67 11.25 -11.30
CA VAL A 108 21.75 11.13 -10.32
C VAL A 108 21.12 11.05 -8.93
N PRO A 109 21.16 9.88 -8.27
CA PRO A 109 20.57 9.73 -6.94
C PRO A 109 21.21 10.69 -5.93
N SER A 110 20.37 11.37 -5.15
CA SER A 110 20.84 12.25 -4.07
C SER A 110 21.54 11.47 -2.95
N THR A 111 22.68 11.98 -2.50
CA THR A 111 23.38 11.45 -1.31
C THR A 111 22.89 12.08 -0.01
N THR A 112 22.05 13.12 -0.08
CA THR A 112 21.51 13.79 1.10
C THR A 112 20.31 12.99 1.64
N PRO A 113 20.32 12.60 2.93
CA PRO A 113 19.17 11.93 3.53
C PRO A 113 17.90 12.78 3.48
N THR A 114 16.78 12.14 3.13
CA THR A 114 15.44 12.73 3.15
C THR A 114 14.44 11.75 3.77
N ASP A 115 13.28 12.26 4.12
CA ASP A 115 12.18 11.47 4.66
C ASP A 115 11.43 10.77 3.52
N TRP A 116 11.31 9.45 3.63
CA TRP A 116 10.60 8.58 2.71
C TRP A 116 9.37 7.99 3.37
N ILE A 117 8.30 7.85 2.58
CA ILE A 117 7.07 7.21 3.01
C ILE A 117 6.73 6.09 2.02
N PRO A 118 6.47 4.86 2.50
CA PRO A 118 5.86 3.80 1.71
C PRO A 118 4.41 4.15 1.37
N VAL A 119 4.13 4.53 0.13
CA VAL A 119 2.81 5.05 -0.30
C VAL A 119 2.04 4.07 -1.17
N GLY A 120 2.61 2.92 -1.49
CA GLY A 120 1.96 1.89 -2.29
C GLY A 120 2.91 0.74 -2.57
N GLY A 121 2.47 -0.19 -3.41
CA GLY A 121 3.32 -1.26 -3.89
C GLY A 121 2.67 -2.01 -5.04
N GLU A 122 3.44 -2.90 -5.64
CA GLU A 122 3.05 -3.64 -6.84
C GLU A 122 3.59 -5.07 -6.75
N PHE A 123 2.81 -6.04 -7.23
CA PHE A 123 3.27 -7.40 -7.45
C PHE A 123 3.91 -7.52 -8.83
N ILE A 124 5.11 -8.07 -8.86
CA ILE A 124 5.86 -8.34 -10.08
C ILE A 124 5.66 -9.80 -10.46
N ALA A 125 5.01 -10.02 -11.59
CA ALA A 125 4.85 -11.35 -12.16
C ALA A 125 6.11 -11.77 -12.92
N SER A 126 6.64 -12.95 -12.61
CA SER A 126 7.66 -13.59 -13.44
C SER A 126 7.12 -13.90 -14.85
N GLU A 127 7.98 -13.85 -15.85
CA GLU A 127 7.64 -14.29 -17.21
C GLU A 127 7.28 -15.79 -17.26
N THR A 128 7.83 -16.59 -16.35
CA THR A 128 7.56 -18.03 -16.24
C THR A 128 6.24 -18.35 -15.52
N LEU A 129 5.55 -17.35 -14.99
CA LEU A 129 4.31 -17.52 -14.26
C LEU A 129 3.17 -17.95 -15.20
N ALA A 130 2.32 -18.88 -14.74
CA ALA A 130 1.17 -19.35 -15.51
C ALA A 130 0.20 -18.19 -15.86
N PRO A 131 -0.50 -18.23 -17.02
CA PRO A 131 -1.39 -17.15 -17.46
C PRO A 131 -2.45 -16.76 -16.43
N GLU A 132 -3.02 -17.74 -15.73
CA GLU A 132 -4.06 -17.54 -14.70
C GLU A 132 -3.50 -16.74 -13.52
N LYS A 133 -2.26 -17.02 -13.11
CA LYS A 133 -1.57 -16.29 -12.04
C LYS A 133 -1.16 -14.88 -12.48
N LYS A 134 -0.77 -14.68 -13.74
CA LYS A 134 -0.52 -13.33 -14.31
C LYS A 134 -1.78 -12.46 -14.30
N ALA A 135 -2.94 -13.04 -14.61
CA ALA A 135 -4.22 -12.33 -14.54
C ALA A 135 -4.58 -11.93 -13.10
N ALA A 136 -4.30 -12.80 -12.12
CA ALA A 136 -4.49 -12.50 -10.71
C ALA A 136 -3.57 -11.36 -10.23
N VAL A 137 -2.29 -11.36 -10.64
CA VAL A 137 -1.34 -10.26 -10.38
C VAL A 137 -1.85 -8.94 -10.95
N ALA A 138 -2.27 -8.93 -12.22
CA ALA A 138 -2.82 -7.72 -12.85
C ALA A 138 -4.07 -7.19 -12.14
N THR A 139 -4.93 -8.09 -11.66
CA THR A 139 -6.13 -7.73 -10.88
C THR A 139 -5.74 -7.13 -9.52
N ALA A 140 -4.80 -7.75 -8.82
CA ALA A 140 -4.30 -7.25 -7.54
C ALA A 140 -3.64 -5.88 -7.69
N ASN A 141 -2.83 -5.65 -8.72
CA ASN A 141 -2.19 -4.34 -8.96
C ASN A 141 -3.23 -3.24 -9.23
N LYS A 142 -4.31 -3.54 -9.96
CA LYS A 142 -5.44 -2.59 -10.12
C LYS A 142 -6.13 -2.27 -8.80
N GLN A 143 -6.34 -3.27 -7.95
CA GLN A 143 -6.92 -3.09 -6.62
C GLN A 143 -5.98 -2.31 -5.69
N LEU A 144 -4.66 -2.49 -5.81
CA LEU A 144 -3.69 -1.69 -5.07
C LEU A 144 -3.70 -0.22 -5.50
N GLN A 145 -3.85 0.05 -6.80
CA GLN A 145 -3.98 1.41 -7.33
C GLN A 145 -5.23 2.13 -6.80
N SER A 146 -6.34 1.40 -6.56
CA SER A 146 -7.55 1.96 -5.94
C SER A 146 -7.48 2.03 -4.40
N GLY A 147 -6.42 1.53 -3.78
CA GLY A 147 -6.27 1.46 -2.33
C GLY A 147 -6.99 0.28 -1.67
N ASP A 148 -7.55 -0.64 -2.45
CA ASP A 148 -8.27 -1.84 -1.99
C ASP A 148 -7.31 -2.99 -1.62
N THR A 149 -6.42 -2.73 -0.65
CA THR A 149 -5.38 -3.68 -0.22
C THR A 149 -5.92 -5.04 0.24
N GLN A 150 -7.11 -5.08 0.85
CA GLN A 150 -7.77 -6.33 1.23
C GLN A 150 -8.24 -7.15 0.03
N GLN A 151 -8.78 -6.51 -1.00
CA GLN A 151 -9.20 -7.23 -2.21
C GLN A 151 -7.98 -7.68 -3.03
N ALA A 152 -6.95 -6.83 -3.11
CA ALA A 152 -5.68 -7.20 -3.69
C ALA A 152 -5.10 -8.46 -3.02
N ALA A 153 -5.15 -8.52 -1.68
CA ALA A 153 -4.73 -9.71 -0.93
C ALA A 153 -5.53 -10.97 -1.31
N GLN A 154 -6.85 -10.85 -1.48
CA GLN A 154 -7.70 -11.98 -1.89
C GLN A 154 -7.36 -12.48 -3.29
N SER A 155 -7.16 -11.57 -4.25
CA SER A 155 -6.76 -11.90 -5.62
C SER A 155 -5.43 -12.66 -5.66
N MET A 156 -4.52 -12.36 -4.73
CA MET A 156 -3.19 -12.97 -4.67
C MET A 156 -3.15 -14.36 -4.01
N GLN A 157 -4.26 -14.84 -3.42
CA GLN A 157 -4.31 -16.17 -2.81
C GLN A 157 -4.02 -17.31 -3.81
N VAL A 158 -4.34 -17.11 -5.09
CA VAL A 158 -4.13 -18.10 -6.16
C VAL A 158 -2.67 -18.12 -6.64
N VAL A 159 -1.92 -17.05 -6.37
CA VAL A 159 -0.57 -16.84 -6.92
C VAL A 159 0.52 -17.47 -6.05
N GLY A 160 0.37 -17.42 -4.71
CA GLY A 160 1.34 -17.98 -3.76
C GLY A 160 2.60 -17.12 -3.59
N GLU A 161 3.73 -17.74 -3.27
CA GLU A 161 5.03 -17.06 -3.04
C GLU A 161 5.83 -16.77 -4.32
N ASP A 162 5.32 -17.16 -5.49
CA ASP A 162 6.01 -17.09 -6.79
C ASP A 162 6.14 -15.66 -7.37
N VAL A 163 5.88 -14.64 -6.56
CA VAL A 163 5.80 -13.24 -6.98
C VAL A 163 6.53 -12.34 -5.99
N ASP A 164 7.30 -11.42 -6.55
CA ASP A 164 7.95 -10.39 -5.78
C ASP A 164 7.00 -9.23 -5.54
N PHE A 165 7.13 -8.59 -4.39
CA PHE A 165 6.42 -7.35 -4.08
C PHE A 165 7.43 -6.21 -3.95
N ILE A 166 7.17 -5.15 -4.69
CA ILE A 166 7.93 -3.92 -4.62
C ILE A 166 7.10 -2.83 -3.96
N VAL A 167 7.76 -1.94 -3.24
CA VAL A 167 7.14 -0.87 -2.47
C VAL A 167 7.47 0.46 -3.13
N ALA A 168 6.45 1.26 -3.41
CA ALA A 168 6.61 2.62 -3.90
C ALA A 168 6.91 3.58 -2.73
N LEU A 169 8.06 4.24 -2.78
CA LEU A 169 8.50 5.22 -1.81
C LEU A 169 8.33 6.63 -2.37
N ALA A 170 7.67 7.51 -1.61
CA ALA A 170 7.55 8.92 -1.92
C ALA A 170 8.54 9.75 -1.08
N PRO A 171 9.32 10.66 -1.69
CA PRO A 171 10.13 11.63 -0.95
C PRO A 171 9.21 12.70 -0.36
N LEU A 172 9.03 12.70 0.96
CA LEU A 172 7.97 13.46 1.65
C LEU A 172 8.01 14.95 1.32
N ALA A 173 9.15 15.61 1.52
CA ALA A 173 9.28 17.06 1.34
C ALA A 173 9.04 17.48 -0.13
N GLN A 174 9.59 16.71 -1.07
CA GLN A 174 9.40 16.96 -2.50
C GLN A 174 7.94 16.76 -2.91
N THR A 175 7.30 15.70 -2.43
CA THR A 175 5.88 15.39 -2.66
C THR A 175 4.99 16.50 -2.13
N GLN A 176 5.22 16.97 -0.89
CA GLN A 176 4.48 18.09 -0.30
C GLN A 176 4.65 19.38 -1.10
N GLY A 177 5.87 19.69 -1.53
CA GLY A 177 6.16 20.87 -2.33
C GLY A 177 5.47 20.84 -3.71
N ALA A 178 5.49 19.70 -4.38
CA ALA A 178 4.83 19.52 -5.68
C ALA A 178 3.30 19.57 -5.56
N LEU A 179 2.74 18.91 -4.55
CA LEU A 179 1.30 18.97 -4.27
C LEU A 179 0.83 20.39 -3.94
N ASN A 180 1.60 21.14 -3.14
CA ASN A 180 1.29 22.54 -2.87
C ASN A 180 1.28 23.39 -4.15
N ARG A 181 2.25 23.20 -5.06
CA ARG A 181 2.24 23.87 -6.36
C ARG A 181 1.01 23.48 -7.18
N ALA A 182 0.66 22.19 -7.22
CA ALA A 182 -0.52 21.71 -7.94
C ALA A 182 -1.81 22.36 -7.42
N THR A 183 -1.96 22.51 -6.09
CA THR A 183 -3.09 23.22 -5.47
C THR A 183 -3.13 24.69 -5.91
N VAL A 184 -2.02 25.41 -5.79
CA VAL A 184 -1.94 26.83 -6.18
C VAL A 184 -2.27 27.02 -7.66
N PHE A 185 -1.73 26.18 -8.54
CA PHE A 185 -2.03 26.23 -9.97
C PHE A 185 -3.49 25.89 -10.27
N THR A 186 -4.07 24.91 -9.58
CA THR A 186 -5.49 24.56 -9.73
C THR A 186 -6.39 25.72 -9.34
N GLU A 187 -6.14 26.36 -8.19
CA GLU A 187 -6.88 27.53 -7.71
C GLU A 187 -6.68 28.74 -8.64
N GLY A 188 -5.49 28.89 -9.21
CA GLY A 188 -5.17 29.88 -10.25
C GLY A 188 -5.76 29.57 -11.63
N ARG A 189 -6.51 28.47 -11.79
CA ARG A 189 -7.03 27.98 -13.08
C ARG A 189 -5.95 27.77 -14.14
N GLN A 190 -4.82 27.23 -13.71
CA GLN A 190 -3.68 26.82 -14.51
C GLN A 190 -3.59 25.28 -14.55
N PRO A 191 -4.54 24.59 -15.22
CA PRO A 191 -4.67 23.14 -15.12
C PRO A 191 -3.48 22.39 -15.74
N LYS A 192 -2.79 22.97 -16.72
CA LYS A 192 -1.60 22.36 -17.33
C LYS A 192 -0.45 22.31 -16.32
N GLU A 193 -0.16 23.43 -15.66
CA GLU A 193 0.88 23.54 -14.65
C GLU A 193 0.54 22.71 -13.41
N ALA A 194 -0.74 22.59 -13.06
CA ALA A 194 -1.21 21.69 -12.01
C ALA A 194 -0.94 20.22 -12.38
N LEU A 195 -1.28 19.80 -13.61
CA LEU A 195 -1.00 18.45 -14.10
C LEU A 195 0.49 18.14 -14.10
N ASP A 196 1.32 19.05 -14.60
CA ASP A 196 2.78 18.87 -14.62
C ASP A 196 3.35 18.68 -13.19
N ALA A 197 2.82 19.40 -12.20
CA ALA A 197 3.22 19.24 -10.80
C ALA A 197 2.76 17.91 -10.18
N LEU A 198 1.56 17.41 -10.54
CA LEU A 198 1.09 16.09 -10.11
C LEU A 198 1.87 14.96 -10.79
N ASP A 199 2.16 15.08 -12.09
CA ASP A 199 2.99 14.14 -12.83
C ASP A 199 4.41 14.09 -12.25
N GLN A 200 5.00 15.23 -11.88
CA GLN A 200 6.28 15.26 -11.18
C GLN A 200 6.23 14.49 -9.85
N THR A 201 5.10 14.56 -9.13
CA THR A 201 4.92 13.81 -7.88
C THR A 201 4.92 12.31 -8.14
N LEU A 202 4.14 11.85 -9.11
CA LEU A 202 4.05 10.43 -9.48
C LEU A 202 5.39 9.89 -10.03
N ASN A 203 6.09 10.68 -10.83
CA ASN A 203 7.39 10.32 -11.41
C ASN A 203 8.54 10.36 -10.39
N SER A 204 8.33 10.96 -9.20
CA SER A 204 9.32 11.00 -8.12
C SER A 204 9.30 9.75 -7.23
N LEU A 205 8.38 8.83 -7.47
CA LEU A 205 8.30 7.57 -6.74
C LEU A 205 9.50 6.68 -7.07
N ILE A 206 10.11 6.12 -6.02
CA ILE A 206 11.17 5.12 -6.15
C ILE A 206 10.63 3.80 -5.66
N PHE A 207 10.75 2.77 -6.48
CA PHE A 207 10.31 1.44 -6.14
C PHE A 207 11.48 0.63 -5.60
N VAL A 208 11.32 0.06 -4.42
CA VAL A 208 12.32 -0.79 -3.75
C VAL A 208 11.74 -2.16 -3.45
N SER A 209 12.58 -3.16 -3.14
CA SER A 209 12.09 -4.45 -2.67
C SER A 209 11.43 -4.33 -1.29
N GLN A 210 10.47 -5.21 -1.01
CA GLN A 210 9.90 -5.33 0.32
C GLN A 210 10.97 -5.58 1.40
N ASP A 211 11.96 -6.42 1.12
CA ASP A 211 13.03 -6.78 2.07
C ASP A 211 13.85 -5.54 2.51
N PHE A 212 14.04 -4.58 1.61
CA PHE A 212 14.66 -3.29 1.94
C PHE A 212 13.82 -2.53 2.97
N VAL A 213 12.49 -2.46 2.76
CA VAL A 213 11.57 -1.74 3.65
C VAL A 213 11.44 -2.41 5.01
N GLU A 214 11.42 -3.74 5.08
CA GLU A 214 11.44 -4.48 6.34
C GLU A 214 12.70 -4.17 7.18
N THR A 215 13.84 -3.95 6.51
CA THR A 215 15.10 -3.57 7.16
C THR A 215 15.10 -2.09 7.60
N ALA A 216 14.54 -1.20 6.77
CA ALA A 216 14.49 0.24 7.03
C ALA A 216 13.44 0.65 8.08
N ILE A 217 12.34 -0.12 8.17
CA ILE A 217 11.24 0.08 9.12
C ILE A 217 11.04 -1.23 9.88
N PRO A 218 11.91 -1.57 10.85
CA PRO A 218 11.73 -2.79 11.62
C PRO A 218 10.40 -2.72 12.36
N ALA A 219 9.54 -3.72 12.16
CA ALA A 219 8.32 -3.86 12.95
C ALA A 219 8.74 -3.89 14.43
N THR A 220 8.23 -2.96 15.24
CA THR A 220 8.46 -2.98 16.70
C THR A 220 8.15 -4.36 17.20
N GLN A 221 9.18 -5.13 17.57
CA GLN A 221 9.03 -6.46 18.10
C GLN A 221 8.16 -6.36 19.35
N GLY A 222 6.95 -6.89 19.27
CA GLY A 222 6.14 -7.15 20.45
C GLY A 222 6.94 -8.09 21.36
N GLY A 223 7.44 -7.53 22.46
CA GLY A 223 7.90 -8.19 23.67
C GLY A 223 8.46 -9.62 23.55
N LYS A 224 9.75 -9.74 23.24
CA LYS A 224 10.62 -10.71 23.91
C LYS A 224 11.94 -10.02 24.25
N SER A 225 11.93 -9.26 25.34
CA SER A 225 13.16 -9.03 26.09
C SER A 225 13.72 -10.41 26.43
N ALA A 226 14.98 -10.61 26.05
CA ALA A 226 15.73 -11.81 26.23
C ALA A 226 15.62 -12.35 27.67
N ALA A 227 15.31 -13.64 27.80
CA ALA A 227 15.70 -14.39 28.96
C ALA A 227 17.22 -14.59 28.89
N ALA A 228 17.95 -14.11 29.90
CA ALA A 228 19.31 -14.53 30.15
C ALA A 228 19.50 -14.70 31.66
N SER A 229 19.43 -15.96 32.07
CA SER A 229 19.93 -16.47 33.34
C SER A 229 21.41 -16.14 33.50
N LYS A 230 21.79 -15.69 34.70
CA LYS A 230 22.96 -16.15 35.45
C LYS A 230 22.72 -15.92 36.94
#